data_AF-A0A8S3F7W0-F1
#
_entry.id   AF-A0A8S3F7W0-F1
#
_cell.length_a   1.000
_cell.length_b   1.000
_cell.length_c   1.000
_cell.angle_alpha   90.00
_cell.angle_beta   90.00
_cell.angle_gamma   90.00
#
_symmetry.space_group_name_H-M   'P 1'
#
loop_
_entity.id
_entity.type
_entity.pdbx_description
1 polymer ?
#
loop_
_entity_poly.entity_id
_entity_poly.type
_entity_poly.pdbx_seq_one_letter_code
_entity_poly.pdbx_strand_id
1 'polypeptide(L)'
;MSNIKRLIVLDLNGLLIHRVHKSLYVKCKPMFKEQYDIGNLPEAVPKGNFAVWLRPNVKQFLMWLMDRFHVAIWSSVLYHNIAPIVEILLPDEHDRSRLLFWWNQEHCFSEEDPAAKDPTNSKVFFKRLTSVWDDVEINERWLMGQPKDSELRNNTLLIDDNKAKVRDNPIHTSIHPRSWKL
;
A
#
# COMPACT_ATOMS: atom_id res chain seq x y z
N MET A 1 20.60 -23.58 7.61
CA MET A 1 20.52 -22.18 7.13
C MET A 1 19.36 -21.53 7.86
N SER A 2 19.61 -20.51 8.67
CA SER A 2 18.55 -19.69 9.26
C SER A 2 17.75 -19.04 8.13
N ASN A 3 16.45 -19.27 8.07
CA ASN A 3 15.60 -18.80 6.99
C ASN A 3 15.32 -17.31 7.21
N ILE A 4 15.77 -16.46 6.29
CA ILE A 4 15.49 -15.02 6.35
C ILE A 4 13.99 -14.81 6.16
N LYS A 5 13.36 -14.07 7.08
CA LYS A 5 11.94 -13.73 6.93
C LYS A 5 11.82 -12.72 5.79
N ARG A 6 11.19 -13.11 4.67
CA ARG A 6 11.01 -12.26 3.49
C ARG A 6 10.07 -11.09 3.77
N LEU A 7 10.24 -10.00 3.03
CA LEU A 7 9.41 -8.79 3.07
C LEU A 7 8.38 -8.77 1.95
N ILE A 8 7.13 -8.51 2.30
CA ILE A 8 6.06 -8.17 1.36
C ILE A 8 5.67 -6.71 1.57
N VAL A 9 5.86 -5.89 0.54
CA VAL A 9 5.45 -4.49 0.51
C VAL A 9 4.15 -4.38 -0.27
N LEU A 10 3.14 -3.76 0.33
CA LEU A 10 1.78 -3.69 -0.21
C LEU A 10 1.44 -2.24 -0.59
N ASP A 11 0.98 -2.02 -1.82
CA ASP A 11 0.24 -0.80 -2.12
C ASP A 11 -1.03 -0.70 -1.25
N LEU A 12 -1.51 0.53 -1.08
CA LEU A 12 -2.71 0.81 -0.30
C LEU A 12 -3.98 0.84 -1.17
N ASN A 13 -4.07 1.78 -2.11
CA ASN A 13 -5.30 2.09 -2.82
C ASN A 13 -5.34 1.41 -4.19
N GLY A 14 -6.31 0.52 -4.38
CA GLY A 14 -6.36 -0.39 -5.51
C GLY A 14 -5.87 -1.80 -5.14
N LEU A 15 -5.26 -1.97 -3.96
CA LEU A 15 -4.86 -3.28 -3.44
C LEU A 15 -5.57 -3.67 -2.14
N LEU A 16 -5.41 -2.90 -1.07
CA LEU A 16 -5.97 -3.19 0.26
C LEU A 16 -7.31 -2.49 0.49
N ILE A 17 -7.47 -1.33 -0.13
CA ILE A 17 -8.66 -0.50 -0.02
C ILE A 17 -9.03 0.10 -1.38
N HIS A 18 -10.23 0.67 -1.44
CA HIS A 18 -10.64 1.59 -2.48
C HIS A 18 -11.03 2.89 -1.79
N ARG A 19 -10.42 4.01 -2.20
CA ARG A 19 -10.69 5.34 -1.63
C ARG A 19 -11.14 6.27 -2.74
N VAL A 20 -12.25 6.96 -2.49
CA VAL A 20 -12.82 7.96 -3.40
C VAL A 20 -13.07 9.25 -2.64
N HIS A 21 -12.76 10.40 -3.24
CA HIS A 21 -13.09 11.70 -2.65
C HIS A 21 -14.62 11.83 -2.54
N LYS A 22 -15.14 12.35 -1.43
CA LYS A 22 -16.59 12.42 -1.16
C LYS A 22 -17.38 13.10 -2.27
N SER A 23 -16.84 14.18 -2.85
CA SER A 23 -17.48 14.87 -3.98
C SER A 23 -17.58 14.00 -5.25
N LEU A 24 -16.60 13.12 -5.48
CA LEU A 24 -16.63 12.16 -6.57
C LEU A 24 -17.55 10.99 -6.24
N TYR A 25 -17.56 10.51 -4.99
CA TYR A 25 -18.47 9.45 -4.56
C TYR A 25 -19.93 9.81 -4.81
N VAL A 26 -20.36 11.03 -4.46
CA VAL A 26 -21.74 11.48 -4.71
C VAL A 26 -22.09 11.40 -6.20
N LYS A 27 -21.15 11.76 -7.08
CA LYS A 27 -21.33 11.68 -8.54
C LYS A 27 -21.34 10.24 -9.06
N CYS A 28 -20.46 9.37 -8.53
CA CYS A 28 -20.29 7.99 -8.96
C CYS A 28 -21.21 6.98 -8.25
N LYS A 29 -21.98 7.43 -7.24
CA LYS A 29 -22.89 6.58 -6.45
C LYS A 29 -23.85 5.75 -7.31
N PRO A 30 -24.44 6.26 -8.42
CA PRO A 30 -25.27 5.44 -9.30
C PRO A 30 -24.49 4.29 -9.96
N MET A 31 -23.28 4.54 -10.49
CA MET A 31 -22.43 3.50 -11.08
C MET A 31 -22.05 2.42 -10.06
N PHE A 32 -21.66 2.82 -8.84
CA PHE A 32 -21.31 1.85 -7.79
C PHE A 32 -22.51 0.95 -7.40
N LYS A 33 -23.74 1.45 -7.53
CA LYS A 33 -24.98 0.67 -7.31
C LYS A 33 -25.34 -0.26 -8.46
N GLU A 34 -24.87 0.00 -9.67
CA GLU A 34 -25.05 -0.92 -10.81
C GLU A 34 -24.03 -2.05 -10.73
N GLN A 35 -22.79 -1.74 -10.32
CA GLN A 35 -21.73 -2.72 -10.17
C GLN A 35 -21.92 -3.63 -8.95
N TYR A 36 -22.52 -3.10 -7.89
CA TYR A 36 -22.91 -3.84 -6.70
C TYR A 36 -24.40 -3.60 -6.46
N ASP A 37 -25.20 -4.67 -6.50
CA ASP A 37 -26.63 -4.59 -6.21
C ASP A 37 -26.89 -3.75 -4.94
N ILE A 38 -27.95 -2.94 -4.96
CA ILE A 38 -28.31 -2.00 -3.89
C ILE A 38 -28.62 -2.81 -2.63
N GLY A 39 -27.59 -3.07 -1.83
CA GLY A 39 -27.64 -3.96 -0.67
C GLY A 39 -26.34 -4.73 -0.42
N ASN A 40 -25.52 -4.92 -1.45
CA ASN A 40 -24.24 -5.64 -1.39
C ASN A 40 -23.01 -4.72 -1.44
N LEU A 41 -23.20 -3.40 -1.59
CA LEU A 41 -22.10 -2.45 -1.48
C LEU A 41 -21.58 -2.46 -0.05
N PRO A 42 -20.29 -2.77 0.20
CA PRO A 42 -19.74 -2.67 1.55
C PRO A 42 -19.92 -1.23 2.07
N GLU A 43 -20.18 -1.10 3.37
CA GLU A 43 -20.30 0.23 3.96
C GLU A 43 -18.97 0.98 3.86
N ALA A 44 -19.05 2.24 3.40
CA ALA A 44 -17.88 3.09 3.32
C ALA A 44 -17.54 3.64 4.70
N VAL A 45 -16.28 3.56 5.11
CA VAL A 45 -15.77 4.25 6.29
C VAL A 45 -15.39 5.70 5.89
N PRO A 46 -16.05 6.73 6.45
CA PRO A 46 -15.68 8.11 6.15
C PRO A 46 -14.36 8.47 6.85
N LYS A 47 -13.38 8.99 6.10
CA LYS A 47 -12.12 9.53 6.64
C LYS A 47 -11.76 10.84 5.96
N GLY A 48 -11.83 11.94 6.72
CA GLY A 48 -11.67 13.29 6.19
C GLY A 48 -12.61 13.55 5.02
N ASN A 49 -12.06 13.95 3.87
CA ASN A 49 -12.81 14.19 2.64
C ASN A 49 -13.00 12.94 1.77
N PHE A 50 -12.74 11.74 2.30
CA PHE A 50 -12.80 10.51 1.53
C PHE A 50 -13.83 9.52 2.10
N ALA A 51 -14.39 8.72 1.19
CA ALA A 51 -15.09 7.47 1.47
C ALA A 51 -14.11 6.32 1.20
N VAL A 52 -13.93 5.42 2.17
CA VAL A 52 -12.97 4.33 2.12
C VAL A 52 -13.70 3.00 2.25
N TRP A 53 -13.46 2.09 1.33
CA TRP A 53 -13.93 0.72 1.42
C TRP A 53 -12.74 -0.21 1.64
N LEU A 54 -12.92 -1.18 2.53
CA LEU A 54 -11.93 -2.20 2.78
C LEU A 54 -12.13 -3.34 1.81
N ARG A 55 -11.04 -3.85 1.23
CA ARG A 55 -11.14 -5.06 0.42
C ARG A 55 -11.65 -6.21 1.28
N PRO A 56 -12.58 -7.04 0.79
CA PRO A 56 -13.09 -8.18 1.56
C PRO A 56 -11.96 -9.02 2.14
N ASN A 57 -12.07 -9.36 3.42
CA ASN A 57 -11.11 -10.15 4.18
C ASN A 57 -9.70 -9.53 4.34
N VAL A 58 -9.52 -8.23 4.05
CA VAL A 58 -8.19 -7.58 4.08
C VAL A 58 -7.51 -7.68 5.44
N LYS A 59 -8.27 -7.61 6.54
CA LYS A 59 -7.71 -7.70 7.90
C LYS A 59 -7.15 -9.09 8.18
N GLN A 60 -7.93 -10.13 7.88
CA GLN A 60 -7.50 -11.52 8.02
C GLN A 60 -6.30 -11.82 7.11
N PHE A 61 -6.30 -11.27 5.89
CA PHE A 61 -5.17 -11.37 4.97
C PHE A 61 -3.89 -10.73 5.53
N LEU A 62 -3.97 -9.52 6.08
CA LEU A 62 -2.82 -8.85 6.69
C LEU A 62 -2.26 -9.64 7.88
N MET A 63 -3.12 -10.19 8.75
CA MET A 63 -2.71 -11.06 9.86
C MET A 63 -1.98 -12.30 9.36
N TRP A 64 -2.58 -12.99 8.41
CA TRP A 64 -1.99 -14.18 7.80
C TRP A 64 -0.61 -13.88 7.17
N LEU A 65 -0.45 -12.71 6.54
CA LEU A 65 0.83 -12.27 6.00
C LEU A 65 1.86 -12.00 7.10
N MET A 66 1.50 -11.26 8.15
CA MET A 66 2.43 -10.88 9.23
C MET A 66 2.92 -12.10 10.03
N ASP A 67 2.15 -13.17 10.08
CA ASP A 67 2.57 -14.45 10.69
C ASP A 67 3.70 -15.14 9.90
N ARG A 68 3.84 -14.84 8.60
CA ARG A 68 4.76 -15.54 7.68
C ARG A 68 5.87 -14.66 7.13
N PHE A 69 5.61 -13.37 6.99
CA PHE A 69 6.47 -12.40 6.34
C PHE A 69 6.66 -11.17 7.22
N HIS A 70 7.73 -10.43 6.96
CA HIS A 70 7.70 -9.00 7.27
C HIS A 70 6.73 -8.33 6.30
N VAL A 71 5.91 -7.42 6.80
CA VAL A 71 4.89 -6.76 6.00
C VAL A 71 5.09 -5.27 6.12
N ALA A 72 4.98 -4.58 5.00
CA ALA A 72 4.98 -3.12 4.95
C ALA A 72 3.88 -2.60 4.04
N ILE A 73 3.45 -1.37 4.29
CA ILE A 73 2.50 -0.65 3.44
C ILE A 73 3.24 0.52 2.79
N TRP A 74 3.04 0.75 1.50
CA TRP A 74 3.63 1.90 0.83
C TRP A 74 2.60 2.56 -0.07
N SER A 75 2.23 3.80 0.24
CA SER A 75 1.22 4.55 -0.50
C SER A 75 1.79 5.80 -1.15
N SER A 76 1.28 6.15 -2.33
CA SER A 76 1.58 7.41 -3.02
C SER A 76 0.73 8.60 -2.52
N VAL A 77 0.28 8.60 -1.27
CA VAL A 77 -0.57 9.67 -0.71
C VAL A 77 0.11 10.36 0.46
N LEU A 78 -0.31 11.58 0.78
CA LEU A 78 0.18 12.35 1.94
C LEU A 78 -0.01 11.62 3.28
N TYR A 79 0.89 11.87 4.23
CA TYR A 79 0.90 11.23 5.56
C TYR A 79 -0.46 11.26 6.27
N HIS A 80 -1.07 12.45 6.34
CA HIS A 80 -2.35 12.65 7.04
C HIS A 80 -3.51 11.85 6.43
N ASN A 81 -3.36 11.35 5.20
CA ASN A 81 -4.36 10.50 4.55
C ASN A 81 -4.08 9.02 4.73
N ILE A 82 -2.83 8.59 4.95
CA ILE A 82 -2.51 7.17 5.17
C ILE A 82 -2.73 6.75 6.61
N ALA A 83 -2.37 7.58 7.59
CA ALA A 83 -2.45 7.21 9.02
C ALA A 83 -3.85 6.73 9.44
N PRO A 84 -4.94 7.47 9.15
CA PRO A 84 -6.28 7.04 9.53
C PRO A 84 -6.74 5.76 8.81
N ILE A 85 -6.14 5.42 7.67
CA ILE A 85 -6.46 4.21 6.90
C ILE A 85 -5.74 3.00 7.48
N VAL A 86 -4.46 3.16 7.84
CA VAL A 86 -3.69 2.10 8.51
C VAL A 86 -4.32 1.74 9.86
N GLU A 87 -4.81 2.74 10.61
CA GLU A 87 -5.60 2.51 11.83
C GLU A 87 -6.89 1.72 11.59
N ILE A 88 -7.60 1.93 10.47
CA ILE A 88 -8.79 1.12 10.16
C ILE A 88 -8.39 -0.33 9.84
N LEU A 89 -7.33 -0.51 9.06
CA LEU A 89 -6.85 -1.83 8.62
C LEU A 89 -6.33 -2.65 9.82
N LEU A 90 -5.57 -2.00 10.70
CA LEU A 90 -4.92 -2.57 11.87
C LEU A 90 -5.26 -1.69 13.10
N PRO A 91 -6.44 -1.87 13.70
CA PRO A 91 -6.90 -1.03 14.81
C PRO A 91 -6.07 -1.24 16.07
N ASP A 92 -5.66 -2.48 16.32
CA ASP A 92 -4.81 -2.84 17.45
C ASP A 92 -3.39 -2.32 17.24
N GLU A 93 -2.84 -1.63 18.24
CA GLU A 93 -1.49 -1.07 18.19
C GLU A 93 -0.41 -2.14 18.12
N HIS A 94 -0.61 -3.28 18.79
CA HIS A 94 0.29 -4.42 18.71
C HIS A 94 0.39 -4.89 17.25
N ASP A 95 -0.74 -5.10 16.58
CA ASP A 95 -0.75 -5.53 15.18
C ASP A 95 -0.14 -4.51 14.24
N ARG A 96 -0.46 -3.23 14.45
CA ARG A 96 0.08 -2.13 13.65
C ARG A 96 1.60 -1.98 13.85
N SER A 97 2.10 -2.23 15.06
CA SER A 97 3.53 -2.25 15.38
C SER A 97 4.28 -3.41 14.73
N ARG A 98 3.60 -4.45 14.22
CA ARG A 98 4.22 -5.55 13.47
C ARG A 98 4.58 -5.16 12.03
N LEU A 99 4.04 -4.05 11.50
CA LEU A 99 4.47 -3.53 10.20
C LEU A 99 5.93 -3.08 10.29
N LEU A 100 6.76 -3.54 9.35
CA LEU A 100 8.15 -3.11 9.24
C LEU A 100 8.25 -1.61 8.97
N PHE A 101 7.36 -1.09 8.13
CA PHE A 101 7.12 0.33 7.92
C PHE A 101 5.74 0.54 7.28
N TRP A 102 5.28 1.79 7.29
CA TRP A 102 4.14 2.22 6.49
C TRP A 102 4.39 3.62 5.93
N TRP A 103 4.73 3.66 4.64
CA TRP A 103 5.23 4.86 3.99
C TRP A 103 4.18 5.59 3.17
N ASN A 104 4.39 6.90 3.08
CA ASN A 104 3.57 7.86 2.35
C ASN A 104 4.31 8.29 1.05
N GLN A 105 3.76 9.29 0.36
CA GLN A 105 4.34 9.80 -0.88
C GLN A 105 5.73 10.46 -0.73
N GLU A 106 6.12 10.90 0.48
CA GLU A 106 7.42 11.54 0.73
C GLU A 106 8.57 10.54 0.59
N HIS A 107 8.25 9.24 0.70
CA HIS A 107 9.20 8.16 0.49
C HIS A 107 9.22 7.69 -0.97
N CYS A 108 8.32 8.18 -1.82
CA CYS A 108 8.33 7.87 -3.24
C CYS A 108 9.32 8.77 -3.98
N PHE A 109 9.93 8.25 -5.03
CA PHE A 109 10.55 9.10 -6.04
C PHE A 109 9.46 9.76 -6.88
N SER A 110 9.52 11.07 -7.10
CA SER A 110 8.51 11.78 -7.89
C SER A 110 9.09 12.40 -9.15
N GLU A 111 8.36 12.29 -10.26
CA GLU A 111 8.60 13.04 -11.50
C GLU A 111 7.38 13.88 -11.84
N GLU A 112 7.58 14.92 -12.65
CA GLU A 112 6.47 15.63 -13.28
C GLU A 112 5.82 14.74 -14.35
N ASP A 113 4.50 14.72 -14.37
CA ASP A 113 3.65 14.10 -15.35
C ASP A 113 3.50 15.05 -16.54
N PRO A 114 4.14 14.77 -17.68
CA PRO A 114 4.02 15.62 -18.86
C PRO A 114 2.60 15.68 -19.43
N ALA A 115 1.71 14.74 -19.03
CA ALA A 115 0.31 14.71 -19.44
C ALA A 115 -0.64 15.41 -18.45
N ALA A 116 -0.15 15.94 -17.34
CA ALA A 116 -0.99 16.58 -16.34
C ALA A 116 -1.65 17.85 -16.87
N LYS A 117 -2.98 17.88 -16.79
CA LYS A 117 -3.81 19.05 -17.12
C LYS A 117 -3.96 20.03 -15.96
N ASP A 118 -3.75 19.54 -14.73
CA ASP A 118 -3.82 20.31 -13.50
C ASP A 118 -2.42 20.37 -12.87
N PRO A 119 -1.78 21.57 -12.81
CA PRO A 119 -0.46 21.75 -12.21
C PRO A 119 -0.39 21.33 -10.73
N THR A 120 -1.51 21.29 -10.03
CA THR A 120 -1.55 20.91 -8.60
C THR A 120 -1.50 19.40 -8.39
N ASN A 121 -1.70 18.61 -9.44
CA ASN A 121 -1.64 17.15 -9.43
C ASN A 121 -0.75 16.63 -10.57
N SER A 122 0.34 17.35 -10.84
CA SER A 122 1.28 17.05 -11.91
C SER A 122 2.34 16.03 -11.53
N LYS A 123 2.32 15.43 -10.35
CA LYS A 123 3.39 14.51 -9.93
C LYS A 123 2.98 13.05 -10.05
N VAL A 124 3.84 12.25 -10.66
CA VAL A 124 3.79 10.79 -10.59
C VAL A 124 4.75 10.31 -9.52
N PHE A 125 4.28 9.38 -8.68
CA PHE A 125 5.05 8.83 -7.57
C PHE A 125 5.41 7.37 -7.84
N PHE A 126 6.70 7.08 -7.82
CA PHE A 126 7.30 5.77 -8.05
C PHE A 126 7.84 5.17 -6.74
N LYS A 127 7.68 3.87 -6.58
CA LYS A 127 8.13 3.11 -5.42
C LYS A 127 9.36 2.31 -5.80
N ARG A 128 10.53 2.80 -5.41
CA ARG A 128 11.82 2.18 -5.70
C ARG A 128 12.29 1.37 -4.50
N LEU A 129 12.39 0.06 -4.65
CA LEU A 129 12.84 -0.83 -3.58
C LEU A 129 14.24 -0.50 -3.06
N THR A 130 15.07 0.21 -3.83
CA THR A 130 16.33 0.78 -3.33
C THR A 130 16.11 1.71 -2.14
N SER A 131 15.02 2.49 -2.09
CA SER A 131 14.68 3.29 -0.91
C SER A 131 14.49 2.43 0.33
N VAL A 132 13.98 1.20 0.20
CA VAL A 132 13.82 0.24 1.31
C VAL A 132 15.16 -0.41 1.64
N TRP A 133 15.89 -0.86 0.62
CA TRP A 133 17.14 -1.62 0.79
C TRP A 133 18.31 -0.79 1.28
N ASP A 134 18.29 0.52 1.04
CA ASP A 134 19.36 1.43 1.43
C ASP A 134 18.98 2.22 2.72
N ASP A 135 17.78 1.99 3.28
CA ASP A 135 17.34 2.59 4.55
C ASP A 135 17.91 1.81 5.75
N VAL A 136 18.73 2.49 6.55
CA VAL A 136 19.45 1.89 7.67
C VAL A 136 18.49 1.42 8.76
N GLU A 137 17.48 2.21 9.11
CA GLU A 137 16.55 1.90 10.21
C GLU A 137 15.68 0.70 9.84
N ILE A 138 15.18 0.65 8.60
CA ILE A 138 14.42 -0.50 8.09
C ILE A 138 15.29 -1.76 8.09
N ASN A 139 16.53 -1.66 7.62
CA ASN A 139 17.42 -2.81 7.55
C ASN A 139 17.77 -3.34 8.93
N GLU A 140 18.07 -2.46 9.90
CA GLU A 140 18.32 -2.84 11.29
C GLU A 140 17.12 -3.56 11.90
N ARG A 141 15.91 -3.01 11.69
CA ARG A 141 14.67 -3.61 12.19
C ARG A 141 14.35 -4.93 11.50
N TRP A 142 14.58 -5.02 10.19
CA TRP A 142 14.36 -6.24 9.43
C TRP A 142 15.34 -7.33 9.90
N LEU A 143 16.62 -7.02 9.99
CA LEU A 143 17.67 -7.97 10.36
C LEU A 143 17.73 -8.27 11.86
N MET A 144 16.91 -7.62 12.68
CA MET A 144 16.81 -7.92 14.12
C MET A 144 16.46 -9.40 14.33
N GLY A 145 17.36 -10.14 14.97
CA GLY A 145 17.21 -11.59 15.17
C GLY A 145 17.51 -12.44 13.93
N GLN A 146 18.06 -11.87 12.86
CA GLN A 146 18.48 -12.55 11.63
C GLN A 146 20.00 -12.46 11.43
N PRO A 147 20.61 -13.28 10.53
CA PRO A 147 22.03 -13.16 10.23
C PRO A 147 22.39 -11.82 9.61
N LYS A 148 23.51 -11.23 10.02
CA LYS A 148 23.96 -9.91 9.53
C LYS A 148 24.33 -9.88 8.05
N ASP A 149 24.77 -11.02 7.50
CA ASP A 149 25.21 -11.13 6.09
C ASP A 149 24.06 -11.48 5.13
N SER A 150 22.81 -11.27 5.56
CA SER A 150 21.61 -11.63 4.80
C SER A 150 21.39 -10.66 3.62
N GLU A 151 21.31 -11.20 2.40
CA GLU A 151 21.01 -10.39 1.22
C GLU A 151 19.51 -10.04 1.13
N LEU A 152 19.15 -8.80 1.50
CA LEU A 152 17.76 -8.34 1.57
C LEU A 152 17.10 -8.16 0.20
N ARG A 153 17.89 -7.82 -0.83
CA ARG A 153 17.40 -7.52 -2.19
C ARG A 153 16.65 -8.69 -2.83
N ASN A 154 17.11 -9.91 -2.57
CA ASN A 154 16.49 -11.15 -3.07
C ASN A 154 15.33 -11.66 -2.20
N ASN A 155 14.97 -10.93 -1.14
CA ASN A 155 13.97 -11.32 -0.15
C ASN A 155 12.80 -10.32 -0.06
N THR A 156 12.56 -9.53 -1.12
CA THR A 156 11.48 -8.52 -1.17
C THR A 156 10.51 -8.78 -2.32
N LEU A 157 9.21 -8.67 -2.05
CA LEU A 157 8.15 -8.65 -3.08
C LEU A 157 7.26 -7.41 -2.90
N LEU A 158 7.18 -6.56 -3.93
CA LEU A 158 6.28 -5.41 -3.98
C LEU A 158 4.99 -5.76 -4.75
N ILE A 159 3.84 -5.60 -4.11
CA ILE A 159 2.52 -5.82 -4.71
C ILE A 159 1.89 -4.44 -4.94
N ASP A 160 1.70 -4.06 -6.19
CA ASP A 160 1.12 -2.77 -6.58
C ASP A 160 0.22 -2.96 -7.79
N ASP A 161 -1.02 -2.47 -7.74
CA ASP A 161 -1.98 -2.62 -8.83
C ASP A 161 -1.58 -1.80 -10.08
N ASN A 162 -0.69 -0.82 -9.92
CA ASN A 162 -0.18 0.01 -11.00
C ASN A 162 1.28 -0.32 -11.34
N LYS A 163 1.45 -1.14 -12.37
CA LYS A 163 2.77 -1.50 -12.93
C LYS A 163 3.66 -0.29 -13.26
N ALA A 164 3.11 0.85 -13.66
CA ALA A 164 3.91 2.02 -14.01
C ALA A 164 4.63 2.62 -12.79
N LYS A 165 4.04 2.53 -11.59
CA LYS A 165 4.61 3.08 -10.35
C LYS A 165 5.81 2.31 -9.82
N VAL A 166 6.04 1.10 -10.32
CA VAL A 166 7.11 0.21 -9.83
C VAL A 166 8.10 -0.17 -10.93
N ARG A 167 8.03 0.51 -12.08
CA ARG A 167 8.79 0.21 -13.30
C ARG A 167 10.31 0.25 -13.12
N ASP A 168 10.79 0.95 -12.09
CA ASP A 168 12.21 1.17 -11.81
C ASP A 168 12.85 0.04 -10.97
N ASN A 169 12.09 -1.02 -10.66
CA ASN A 169 12.57 -2.13 -9.85
C ASN A 169 13.07 -3.30 -10.73
N PRO A 170 14.01 -4.14 -10.22
CA PRO A 170 14.48 -5.32 -10.94
C PRO A 170 13.34 -6.27 -11.33
N ILE A 171 13.54 -7.02 -12.41
CA ILE A 171 12.58 -8.06 -12.84
C ILE A 171 12.29 -9.04 -11.69
N HIS A 172 11.06 -9.54 -11.62
CA HIS A 172 10.61 -10.50 -10.61
C HIS A 172 10.56 -10.01 -9.16
N THR A 173 10.73 -8.70 -8.90
CA THR A 173 10.58 -8.11 -7.56
C THR A 173 9.18 -7.56 -7.29
N SER A 174 8.29 -7.57 -8.29
CA SER A 174 6.94 -7.05 -8.15
C SER A 174 5.88 -7.83 -8.91
N ILE A 175 4.64 -7.77 -8.41
CA ILE A 175 3.44 -8.33 -9.04
C ILE A 175 2.31 -7.31 -9.10
N HIS A 176 1.49 -7.40 -10.15
CA HIS A 176 0.47 -6.40 -10.48
C HIS A 176 -0.92 -7.03 -10.60
N PRO A 177 -1.64 -7.21 -9.48
CA PRO A 177 -3.02 -7.69 -9.53
C PRO A 177 -3.93 -6.63 -10.17
N ARG A 178 -5.10 -7.06 -10.66
CA ARG A 178 -6.16 -6.14 -11.07
C ARG A 178 -6.53 -5.25 -9.89
N SER A 179 -6.61 -3.94 -10.14
CA SER A 179 -7.04 -2.96 -9.15
C SER A 179 -8.40 -3.33 -8.56
N TRP A 180 -8.47 -3.37 -7.23
CA TRP A 180 -9.71 -3.53 -6.49
C TRP A 180 -10.38 -2.17 -6.33
N LYS A 181 -11.45 -1.98 -7.09
CA LYS A 181 -12.30 -0.81 -7.07
C LYS A 181 -13.75 -1.26 -7.03
N LEU A 182 -14.57 -0.42 -6.40
CA LEU A 182 -16.02 -0.53 -6.47
C LEU A 182 -16.55 -0.04 -7.81
#